data_AF-A0A382LTP2-F1
#
_entry.id   AF-A0A382LTP2-F1
#
_cell.length_a   1.000
_cell.length_b   1.000
_cell.length_c   1.000
_cell.angle_alpha   90.00
_cell.angle_beta   90.00
_cell.angle_gamma   90.00
#
_symmetry.space_group_name_H-M   'P 1'
#
loop_
_entity.id
_entity.type
_entity.pdbx_description
1 polymer ?
#
loop_
_entity_poly.entity_id
_entity_poly.type
_entity_poly.pdbx_seq_one_letter_code
_entity_poly.pdbx_strand_id
1 'polypeptide(L)'
;MTLKQDQKRSFIYLISKIISAGLSLISISIFTRIFDADTYGSYLLFISYVILICSLFFSWHRLSVYRYYHRFKNNYQSYIKTSYLSFTVIIIILAAGAFLAYLLPIKVELKILIYFCALASIFKSNFDLNQSIFNISRSDDIFGLNIIIRPLLFILFNLFFYYYIKEQEYTLIYSFIFSFLIISIISDFLILKNSD
;
A
#
# COMPACT_ATOMS: atom_id res chain seq x y z
N MET A 1 24.00 -18.66 -12.47
CA MET A 1 22.51 -18.61 -12.56
C MET A 1 22.11 -19.41 -13.78
N THR A 2 21.16 -20.34 -13.65
CA THR A 2 20.70 -21.17 -14.78
C THR A 2 19.43 -20.56 -15.37
N LEU A 3 19.34 -20.47 -16.70
CA LEU A 3 18.19 -19.90 -17.45
C LEU A 3 16.82 -20.42 -16.96
N LYS A 4 16.78 -21.68 -16.51
CA LYS A 4 15.58 -22.35 -15.98
C LYS A 4 15.08 -21.73 -14.66
N GLN A 5 15.99 -21.23 -13.82
CA GLN A 5 15.61 -20.54 -12.57
C GLN A 5 15.02 -19.15 -12.85
N ASP A 6 15.55 -18.42 -13.82
CA ASP A 6 15.06 -17.08 -14.18
C ASP A 6 13.67 -17.15 -14.83
N GLN A 7 13.43 -18.17 -15.65
CA GLN A 7 12.11 -18.45 -16.23
C GLN A 7 11.06 -18.76 -15.17
N LYS A 8 11.38 -19.62 -14.19
CA LYS A 8 10.47 -19.97 -13.10
C LYS A 8 10.04 -18.74 -12.29
N ARG A 9 10.98 -17.86 -11.95
CA ARG A 9 10.73 -16.63 -11.18
C ARG A 9 9.87 -15.63 -11.95
N SER A 10 10.16 -15.46 -13.24
CA SER A 10 9.38 -14.60 -14.13
C SER A 10 7.93 -15.10 -14.26
N PHE A 11 7.74 -16.42 -14.30
CA PHE A 11 6.42 -17.05 -14.33
C PHE A 11 5.63 -16.83 -13.04
N ILE A 12 6.26 -17.00 -11.87
CA ILE A 12 5.63 -16.71 -10.56
C ILE A 12 5.18 -15.24 -10.52
N TYR A 13 6.07 -14.32 -10.88
CA TYR A 13 5.76 -12.89 -10.92
C TYR A 13 4.55 -12.56 -11.82
N LEU A 14 4.54 -13.11 -13.03
CA LEU A 14 3.49 -12.90 -14.00
C LEU A 14 2.15 -13.45 -13.48
N ILE A 15 2.13 -14.70 -13.02
CA ILE A 15 0.91 -15.32 -12.49
C ILE A 15 0.39 -14.56 -11.28
N SER A 16 1.24 -14.19 -10.33
CA SER A 16 0.81 -13.44 -9.14
C SER A 16 0.20 -12.09 -9.50
N LYS A 17 0.72 -11.41 -10.52
CA LYS A 17 0.12 -10.17 -11.03
C LYS A 17 -1.22 -10.40 -11.71
N ILE A 18 -1.35 -11.45 -12.52
CA ILE A 18 -2.63 -11.80 -13.18
C ILE A 18 -3.70 -12.10 -12.12
N ILE A 19 -3.37 -12.92 -11.12
CA ILE A 19 -4.29 -13.25 -10.03
C ILE A 19 -4.68 -11.99 -9.25
N SER A 20 -3.72 -11.14 -8.89
CA SER A 20 -3.98 -9.88 -8.19
C SER A 20 -4.88 -8.93 -8.99
N ALA A 21 -4.64 -8.81 -10.30
CA ALA A 21 -5.48 -8.01 -11.19
C ALA A 21 -6.89 -8.58 -11.31
N GLY A 22 -7.01 -9.90 -11.44
CA GLY A 22 -8.30 -10.61 -11.44
C GLY A 22 -9.11 -10.37 -10.16
N LEU A 23 -8.48 -10.49 -8.99
CA LEU A 23 -9.11 -10.17 -7.70
C LEU A 23 -9.55 -8.70 -7.62
N SER A 24 -8.72 -7.78 -8.13
CA SER A 24 -9.06 -6.36 -8.16
C SER A 24 -10.28 -6.09 -9.07
N LEU A 25 -10.37 -6.74 -10.23
CA LEU A 25 -11.54 -6.65 -11.11
C LEU A 25 -12.80 -7.24 -10.47
N ILE A 26 -12.69 -8.40 -9.83
CA ILE A 26 -13.79 -9.01 -9.08
C ILE A 26 -14.27 -8.06 -7.98
N SER A 27 -13.34 -7.41 -7.27
CA SER A 27 -13.69 -6.46 -6.21
C SER A 27 -14.53 -5.30 -6.73
N ILE A 28 -14.22 -4.76 -7.92
CA ILE A 28 -15.02 -3.70 -8.55
C ILE A 28 -16.44 -4.20 -8.81
N SER A 29 -16.59 -5.39 -9.40
CA SER A 29 -17.92 -5.96 -9.68
C SER A 29 -18.74 -6.26 -8.43
N ILE A 30 -18.10 -6.57 -7.30
CA ILE A 30 -18.76 -6.80 -6.01
C ILE A 30 -19.20 -5.44 -5.43
N PHE A 31 -18.29 -4.48 -5.35
CA PHE A 31 -18.54 -3.21 -4.67
C PHE A 31 -19.57 -2.34 -5.40
N THR A 32 -19.61 -2.35 -6.74
CA THR A 32 -20.63 -1.61 -7.50
C THR A 32 -22.04 -2.19 -7.37
N ARG A 33 -22.19 -3.41 -6.86
CA ARG A 33 -23.49 -4.03 -6.57
C ARG A 33 -23.92 -3.90 -5.12
N ILE A 34 -22.96 -3.84 -4.20
CA ILE A 34 -23.21 -3.78 -2.75
C ILE A 34 -23.41 -2.35 -2.28
N PHE A 35 -22.65 -1.39 -2.83
CA PHE A 35 -22.69 0.00 -2.40
C PHE A 35 -23.43 0.88 -3.40
N ASP A 36 -24.08 1.92 -2.88
CA ASP A 36 -24.67 2.98 -3.69
C ASP A 36 -23.60 3.76 -4.46
N ALA A 37 -24.02 4.37 -5.58
CA ALA A 37 -23.15 5.11 -6.48
C ALA A 37 -22.40 6.26 -5.79
N ASP A 38 -23.04 6.95 -4.84
CA ASP A 38 -22.43 8.07 -4.11
C ASP A 38 -21.32 7.62 -3.16
N THR A 39 -21.53 6.51 -2.45
CA THR A 39 -20.53 5.91 -1.55
C THR A 39 -19.32 5.41 -2.35
N TYR A 40 -19.57 4.70 -3.46
CA TYR A 40 -18.50 4.22 -4.31
C TYR A 40 -17.74 5.39 -5.00
N GLY A 41 -18.45 6.44 -5.42
CA GLY A 41 -17.87 7.66 -5.98
C GLY A 41 -16.96 8.39 -4.99
N SER A 42 -17.40 8.52 -3.74
CA SER A 42 -16.61 9.11 -2.65
C SER A 42 -15.34 8.30 -2.37
N TYR A 43 -15.44 6.97 -2.40
CA TYR A 43 -14.28 6.08 -2.29
C TYR A 43 -13.29 6.24 -3.46
N LEU A 44 -13.77 6.40 -4.70
CA LEU A 44 -12.89 6.65 -5.85
C LEU A 44 -12.15 7.98 -5.74
N LEU A 45 -12.82 9.03 -5.25
CA LEU A 45 -12.17 10.31 -4.96
C LEU A 45 -11.08 10.15 -3.90
N PHE A 46 -11.39 9.45 -2.80
CA PHE A 46 -10.44 9.10 -1.77
C PHE A 46 -9.19 8.41 -2.35
N ILE A 47 -9.35 7.32 -3.12
CA ILE A 47 -8.22 6.61 -3.74
C ILE A 47 -7.40 7.55 -4.63
N SER A 48 -8.06 8.40 -5.41
CA SER A 48 -7.39 9.32 -6.33
C SER A 48 -6.47 10.28 -5.56
N TYR A 49 -6.94 10.83 -4.43
CA TYR A 49 -6.10 11.63 -3.55
C TYR A 49 -4.97 10.83 -2.90
N VAL A 50 -5.22 9.59 -2.46
CA VAL A 50 -4.17 8.71 -1.92
C VAL A 50 -3.07 8.48 -2.96
N ILE A 51 -3.43 8.19 -4.21
CA ILE A 51 -2.48 7.97 -5.31
C ILE A 51 -1.70 9.25 -5.60
N LEU A 52 -2.35 10.41 -5.61
CA LEU A 52 -1.71 11.70 -5.80
C LEU A 52 -0.65 11.96 -4.72
N ILE A 53 -1.01 11.80 -3.44
CA ILE A 53 -0.08 11.97 -2.32
C ILE A 53 1.10 10.99 -2.45
N CYS A 54 0.82 9.73 -2.77
CA CYS A 54 1.87 8.72 -3.00
C CYS A 54 2.82 9.11 -4.13
N SER A 55 2.26 9.64 -5.22
CA SER A 55 3.04 10.06 -6.38
C SER A 55 3.96 11.24 -6.04
N LEU A 56 3.44 12.24 -5.33
CA LEU A 56 4.18 13.46 -4.99
C LEU A 56 5.28 13.21 -3.96
N PHE A 57 4.95 12.53 -2.85
CA PHE A 57 5.86 12.46 -1.70
C PHE A 57 6.71 11.19 -1.67
N PHE A 58 6.18 10.05 -2.13
CA PHE A 58 6.80 8.76 -1.88
C PHE A 58 7.44 8.11 -3.10
N SER A 59 6.99 8.40 -4.32
CA SER A 59 7.54 7.77 -5.54
C SER A 59 9.06 7.97 -5.69
N TRP A 60 9.55 9.17 -5.34
CA TRP A 60 10.96 9.54 -5.42
C TRP A 60 11.82 8.75 -4.42
N HIS A 61 11.30 8.57 -3.20
CA HIS A 61 11.94 7.75 -2.17
C HIS A 61 12.05 6.30 -2.64
N ARG A 62 10.94 5.71 -3.11
CA ARG A 62 10.93 4.34 -3.65
C ARG A 62 11.91 4.16 -4.81
N LEU A 63 11.99 5.13 -5.72
CA LEU A 63 12.93 5.09 -6.85
C LEU A 63 14.39 5.16 -6.39
N SER A 64 14.67 6.00 -5.39
CA SER A 64 15.99 6.08 -4.76
C SER A 64 16.38 4.73 -4.15
N VAL A 65 15.46 4.11 -3.40
CA VAL A 65 15.68 2.79 -2.79
C VAL A 65 15.97 1.73 -3.86
N TYR A 66 15.25 1.77 -4.97
CA TYR A 66 15.47 0.85 -6.08
C TYR A 66 16.86 1.01 -6.69
N ARG A 67 17.26 2.26 -6.95
CA ARG A 67 18.52 2.58 -7.63
C ARG A 67 19.76 2.25 -6.79
N TYR A 68 19.73 2.54 -5.49
CA TYR A 68 20.90 2.43 -4.63
C TYR A 68 21.04 1.07 -3.92
N TYR A 69 20.03 0.20 -4.04
CA TYR A 69 20.02 -1.11 -3.37
C TYR A 69 21.29 -1.93 -3.64
N HIS A 70 21.65 -2.12 -4.91
CA HIS A 70 22.80 -2.96 -5.26
C HIS A 70 24.14 -2.33 -4.87
N ARG A 71 24.23 -1.00 -4.84
CA ARG A 71 25.45 -0.28 -4.44
C ARG A 71 25.79 -0.52 -2.97
N PHE A 72 24.78 -0.62 -2.11
CA PHE A 72 24.96 -0.79 -0.66
C PHE A 72 24.66 -2.20 -0.17
N LYS A 73 24.69 -3.21 -1.07
CA LYS A 73 24.39 -4.60 -0.72
C LYS A 73 25.25 -5.14 0.44
N ASN A 74 26.53 -4.75 0.50
CA ASN A 74 27.44 -5.19 1.56
C ASN A 74 27.13 -4.53 2.92
N ASN A 75 26.47 -3.37 2.91
CA ASN A 75 26.05 -2.61 4.10
C ASN A 75 24.52 -2.53 4.18
N TYR A 76 23.85 -3.64 3.86
CA TYR A 76 22.40 -3.71 3.69
C TYR A 76 21.62 -3.19 4.90
N GLN A 77 22.02 -3.57 6.12
CA GLN A 77 21.36 -3.13 7.35
C GLN A 77 21.36 -1.59 7.50
N SER A 78 22.52 -0.95 7.34
CA SER A 78 22.64 0.51 7.47
C SER A 78 21.83 1.22 6.39
N TYR A 79 21.79 0.64 5.18
CA TYR A 79 21.02 1.17 4.06
C TYR A 79 19.51 1.13 4.32
N ILE A 80 18.97 -0.01 4.74
CA ILE A 80 17.55 -0.18 5.04
C ILE A 80 17.13 0.72 6.21
N LYS A 81 17.94 0.81 7.27
CA LYS A 81 17.66 1.74 8.39
C LYS A 81 17.57 3.19 7.91
N THR A 82 18.49 3.62 7.05
CA THR A 82 18.48 4.98 6.48
C THR A 82 17.26 5.20 5.57
N SER A 83 16.87 4.19 4.80
CA SER A 83 15.65 4.21 3.98
C SER A 83 14.40 4.38 4.84
N TYR A 84 14.25 3.61 5.93
CA TYR A 84 13.11 3.77 6.83
C TYR A 84 13.14 5.10 7.58
N LEU A 85 14.32 5.60 7.96
CA LEU A 85 14.42 6.93 8.57
C LEU A 85 13.95 8.04 7.64
N SER A 86 14.39 8.02 6.37
CA SER A 86 13.91 8.98 5.37
C SER A 86 12.40 8.83 5.10
N PHE A 87 11.88 7.61 5.13
CA PHE A 87 10.43 7.36 5.06
C PHE A 87 9.68 7.97 6.26
N THR A 88 10.20 7.83 7.49
CA THR A 88 9.64 8.46 8.69
C THR A 88 9.62 9.98 8.60
N VAL A 89 10.65 10.61 8.03
CA VAL A 89 10.66 12.06 7.80
C VAL A 89 9.51 12.48 6.87
N ILE A 90 9.26 11.73 5.80
CA ILE A 90 8.13 12.00 4.89
C ILE A 90 6.79 11.85 5.62
N ILE A 91 6.65 10.84 6.48
CA ILE A 91 5.45 10.66 7.34
C ILE A 91 5.24 11.89 8.23
N ILE A 92 6.30 12.39 8.88
CA ILE A 92 6.21 13.57 9.76
C ILE A 92 5.75 14.79 8.96
N ILE A 93 6.28 14.99 7.75
CA ILE A 93 5.88 16.10 6.86
C ILE A 93 4.39 15.98 6.50
N LEU A 94 3.92 14.78 6.13
CA LEU A 94 2.51 14.54 5.81
C LEU A 94 1.60 14.75 7.03
N ALA A 95 2.01 14.28 8.20
CA ALA A 95 1.28 14.46 9.45
C ALA A 95 1.19 15.95 9.82
N ALA A 96 2.28 16.70 9.67
CA ALA A 96 2.29 18.15 9.88
C ALA A 96 1.37 18.87 8.89
N GLY A 97 1.39 18.47 7.61
CA GLY A 97 0.48 19.01 6.59
C GLY A 97 -1.00 18.73 6.91
N ALA A 98 -1.34 17.52 7.34
CA ALA A 98 -2.68 17.16 7.77
C ALA A 98 -3.11 17.96 9.02
N PHE A 99 -2.21 18.17 9.97
CA PHE A 99 -2.46 18.99 11.15
C PHE A 99 -2.70 20.46 10.80
N LEU A 100 -1.91 21.04 9.89
CA LEU A 100 -2.13 22.41 9.40
C LEU A 100 -3.49 22.53 8.69
N ALA A 101 -3.88 21.53 7.90
CA ALA A 101 -5.18 21.51 7.24
C ALA A 101 -6.36 21.50 8.24
N TYR A 102 -6.16 20.90 9.42
CA TYR A 102 -7.17 20.90 10.48
C TYR A 102 -7.42 22.29 11.08
N LEU A 103 -6.39 23.15 11.13
CA LEU A 103 -6.52 24.53 11.63
C LEU A 103 -7.29 25.44 10.66
N LEU A 104 -7.41 25.06 9.39
CA LEU A 104 -8.14 25.86 8.40
C LEU A 104 -9.67 25.76 8.62
N PRO A 105 -10.44 26.83 8.31
CA PRO A 105 -11.89 26.87 8.44
C PRO A 105 -12.59 26.14 7.27
N ILE A 106 -12.27 24.85 7.10
CA ILE A 106 -12.81 23.97 6.06
C ILE A 106 -13.96 23.13 6.66
N LYS A 107 -14.89 22.67 5.82
CA LYS A 107 -15.95 21.70 6.19
C LYS A 107 -15.36 20.46 6.89
N VAL A 108 -16.06 19.97 7.90
CA VAL A 108 -15.62 18.84 8.75
C VAL A 108 -15.39 17.56 7.93
N GLU A 109 -16.28 17.26 6.98
CA GLU A 109 -16.17 16.10 6.08
C GLU A 109 -14.84 16.08 5.32
N LEU A 110 -14.41 17.23 4.79
CA LEU A 110 -13.14 17.35 4.08
C LEU A 110 -11.95 17.16 5.02
N LYS A 111 -12.04 17.62 6.28
CA LYS A 111 -10.99 17.38 7.28
C LYS A 111 -10.82 15.88 7.53
N ILE A 112 -11.92 15.17 7.76
CA ILE A 112 -11.92 13.71 7.97
C ILE A 112 -11.30 13.00 6.77
N LEU A 113 -11.70 13.39 5.55
CA LEU A 113 -11.16 12.83 4.32
C LEU A 113 -9.65 13.06 4.19
N ILE A 114 -9.15 14.26 4.50
CA ILE A 114 -7.71 14.58 4.48
C ILE A 114 -6.93 13.66 5.42
N TYR A 115 -7.44 13.45 6.64
CA TYR A 115 -6.81 12.55 7.61
C TYR A 115 -6.77 11.10 7.11
N PHE A 116 -7.89 10.60 6.57
CA PHE A 116 -7.90 9.26 5.99
C PHE A 116 -6.97 9.13 4.80
N CYS A 117 -6.92 10.13 3.91
CA CYS A 117 -6.01 10.14 2.77
C CYS A 117 -4.55 10.12 3.20
N ALA A 118 -4.17 10.94 4.19
CA ALA A 118 -2.83 10.96 4.75
C ALA A 118 -2.47 9.59 5.34
N LEU A 119 -3.32 9.03 6.20
CA LEU A 119 -3.10 7.74 6.84
C LEU A 119 -3.02 6.59 5.83
N ALA A 120 -3.93 6.56 4.86
CA ALA A 120 -3.94 5.54 3.81
C ALA A 120 -2.71 5.64 2.90
N SER A 121 -2.24 6.85 2.59
CA SER A 121 -1.04 7.07 1.76
C SER A 121 0.21 6.50 2.42
N ILE A 122 0.32 6.58 3.76
CA ILE A 122 1.45 6.03 4.51
C ILE A 122 1.47 4.51 4.36
N PHE A 123 0.37 3.82 4.66
CA PHE A 123 0.33 2.36 4.57
C PHE A 123 0.45 1.84 3.14
N LYS A 124 -0.23 2.49 2.19
CA LYS A 124 -0.13 2.15 0.77
C LYS A 124 1.27 2.36 0.24
N SER A 125 1.95 3.43 0.65
CA SER A 125 3.34 3.68 0.26
C SER A 125 4.32 2.71 0.92
N ASN A 126 4.08 2.31 2.17
CA ASN A 126 4.94 1.34 2.84
C ASN A 126 4.87 -0.02 2.12
N PHE A 127 3.66 -0.47 1.78
CA PHE A 127 3.48 -1.65 0.93
C PHE A 127 4.23 -1.53 -0.40
N ASP A 128 4.11 -0.40 -1.10
CA ASP A 128 4.80 -0.16 -2.37
C ASP A 128 6.34 -0.21 -2.24
N LEU A 129 6.88 0.31 -1.14
CA LEU A 129 8.31 0.23 -0.81
C LEU A 129 8.73 -1.22 -0.58
N ASN A 130 7.98 -1.96 0.23
CA ASN A 130 8.23 -3.37 0.53
C ASN A 130 8.18 -4.25 -0.72
N GLN A 131 7.20 -4.04 -1.60
CA GLN A 131 7.14 -4.69 -2.90
C GLN A 131 8.38 -4.41 -3.76
N SER A 132 8.89 -3.18 -3.71
CA SER A 132 10.10 -2.81 -4.45
C SER A 132 11.31 -3.53 -3.88
N ILE A 133 11.45 -3.58 -2.55
CA ILE A 133 12.53 -4.30 -1.87
C ILE A 133 12.50 -5.78 -2.22
N PHE A 134 11.34 -6.46 -2.09
CA PHE A 134 11.22 -7.89 -2.42
C PHE A 134 11.55 -8.20 -3.87
N ASN A 135 11.17 -7.31 -4.79
CA ASN A 135 11.48 -7.45 -6.21
C ASN A 135 13.00 -7.34 -6.46
N ILE A 136 13.68 -6.37 -5.86
CA ILE A 136 15.13 -6.18 -6.06
C ILE A 136 15.94 -7.25 -5.31
N SER A 137 15.48 -7.67 -4.13
CA SER A 137 16.10 -8.73 -3.32
C SER A 137 15.89 -10.13 -3.90
N ARG A 138 15.07 -10.26 -4.96
CA ARG A 138 14.72 -11.53 -5.61
C ARG A 138 14.01 -12.52 -4.68
N SER A 139 13.19 -11.98 -3.78
CA SER A 139 12.29 -12.72 -2.88
C SER A 139 10.93 -12.92 -3.55
N ASP A 140 10.95 -13.59 -4.72
CA ASP A 140 9.84 -13.64 -5.66
C ASP A 140 8.56 -14.30 -5.08
N ASP A 141 8.73 -15.28 -4.17
CA ASP A 141 7.61 -15.95 -3.50
C ASP A 141 6.87 -15.01 -2.53
N ILE A 142 7.62 -14.26 -1.71
CA ILE A 142 7.06 -13.30 -0.75
C ILE A 142 6.40 -12.14 -1.50
N PHE A 143 7.04 -11.66 -2.58
CA PHE A 143 6.45 -10.68 -3.49
C PHE A 143 5.09 -11.17 -4.03
N GLY A 144 5.08 -12.38 -4.59
CA GLY A 144 3.90 -12.97 -5.22
C GLY A 144 2.75 -13.22 -4.24
N LEU A 145 3.06 -13.66 -3.02
CA LEU A 145 2.07 -13.83 -1.97
C LEU A 145 1.48 -12.49 -1.54
N ASN A 146 2.32 -11.49 -1.29
CA ASN A 146 1.86 -10.18 -0.82
C ASN A 146 0.96 -9.46 -1.82
N ILE A 147 1.27 -9.55 -3.13
CA ILE A 147 0.46 -8.91 -4.16
C ILE A 147 -0.92 -9.56 -4.32
N ILE A 148 -1.05 -10.86 -4.02
CA ILE A 148 -2.31 -11.62 -4.04
C ILE A 148 -3.10 -11.43 -2.74
N ILE A 149 -2.45 -11.54 -1.59
CA ILE A 149 -3.10 -11.49 -0.27
C ILE A 149 -3.72 -10.11 -0.03
N ARG A 150 -3.06 -9.01 -0.42
CA ARG A 150 -3.55 -7.65 -0.20
C ARG A 150 -4.95 -7.38 -0.78
N PRO A 151 -5.23 -7.61 -2.09
CA PRO A 151 -6.58 -7.42 -2.63
C PRO A 151 -7.59 -8.44 -2.06
N LEU A 152 -7.13 -9.64 -1.68
CA LEU A 152 -7.99 -10.65 -1.05
C LEU A 152 -8.46 -10.17 0.34
N LEU A 153 -7.53 -9.66 1.16
CA LEU A 153 -7.83 -9.01 2.43
C LEU A 153 -8.76 -7.82 2.25
N PHE A 154 -8.58 -7.02 1.21
CA PHE A 154 -9.46 -5.89 0.92
C PHE A 154 -10.91 -6.34 0.70
N ILE A 155 -11.14 -7.40 -0.09
CA ILE A 155 -12.48 -7.97 -0.30
C ILE A 155 -13.04 -8.52 1.02
N LEU A 156 -12.24 -9.29 1.77
CA LEU A 156 -12.68 -9.90 3.03
C LEU A 156 -13.05 -8.85 4.09
N PHE A 157 -12.21 -7.83 4.29
CA PHE A 157 -12.51 -6.74 5.23
C PHE A 157 -13.72 -5.95 4.78
N ASN A 158 -13.90 -5.77 3.48
CA ASN A 158 -15.06 -5.06 2.99
C ASN A 158 -16.36 -5.81 3.27
N LEU A 159 -16.41 -7.12 2.99
CA LEU A 159 -17.58 -7.94 3.30
C LEU A 159 -17.83 -8.00 4.81
N PHE A 160 -16.77 -8.10 5.61
CA PHE A 160 -16.86 -8.09 7.07
C PHE A 160 -17.41 -6.76 7.59
N PHE A 161 -16.80 -5.63 7.22
CA PHE A 161 -17.25 -4.31 7.67
C PHE A 161 -18.63 -3.94 7.13
N TYR A 162 -18.98 -4.35 5.91
CA TYR A 162 -20.33 -4.15 5.38
C TYR A 162 -21.41 -4.79 6.26
N TYR A 163 -21.14 -5.97 6.83
CA TYR A 163 -22.10 -6.66 7.69
C TYR A 163 -22.13 -6.10 9.13
N TYR A 164 -20.98 -5.68 9.67
CA TYR A 164 -20.85 -5.27 11.07
C TYR A 164 -20.99 -3.76 11.32
N ILE A 165 -20.65 -2.90 10.35
CA ILE A 165 -20.69 -1.45 10.50
C ILE A 165 -22.02 -0.92 9.96
N LYS A 166 -22.79 -0.23 10.81
CA LYS A 166 -24.07 0.40 10.42
C LYS A 166 -23.91 1.58 9.45
N GLU A 167 -22.79 2.30 9.52
CA GLU A 167 -22.45 3.40 8.62
C GLU A 167 -21.67 2.91 7.40
N GLN A 168 -22.36 2.80 6.26
CA GLN A 168 -21.78 2.23 5.04
C GLN A 168 -20.82 3.16 4.30
N GLU A 169 -20.86 4.48 4.56
CA GLU A 169 -20.10 5.50 3.83
C GLU A 169 -18.57 5.28 3.89
N TYR A 170 -18.06 4.86 5.05
CA TYR A 170 -16.62 4.72 5.29
C TYR A 170 -16.10 3.29 5.17
N THR A 171 -16.98 2.31 4.94
CA THR A 171 -16.64 0.88 4.91
C THR A 171 -15.53 0.56 3.92
N LEU A 172 -15.60 1.11 2.70
CA LEU A 172 -14.57 0.92 1.67
C LEU A 172 -13.22 1.53 2.08
N ILE A 173 -13.24 2.71 2.70
CA ILE A 173 -12.03 3.42 3.16
C ILE A 173 -11.33 2.63 4.27
N TYR A 174 -12.07 2.18 5.28
CA TYR A 174 -11.51 1.36 6.36
C TYR A 174 -10.92 0.07 5.82
N SER A 175 -11.67 -0.66 4.99
CA SER A 175 -11.22 -1.92 4.39
C SER A 175 -9.91 -1.74 3.62
N PHE A 176 -9.81 -0.65 2.86
CA PHE A 176 -8.61 -0.31 2.11
C PHE A 176 -7.42 -0.12 3.04
N ILE A 177 -7.56 0.74 4.05
CA ILE A 177 -6.51 1.03 5.04
C ILE A 177 -6.05 -0.24 5.76
N PHE A 178 -7.00 -1.04 6.29
CA PHE A 178 -6.68 -2.26 7.03
C PHE A 178 -5.97 -3.30 6.16
N SER A 179 -6.38 -3.44 4.90
CA SER A 179 -5.73 -4.37 3.96
C SER A 179 -4.26 -4.01 3.73
N PHE A 180 -3.93 -2.72 3.61
CA PHE A 180 -2.55 -2.25 3.45
C PHE A 180 -1.77 -2.30 4.76
N LEU A 181 -2.39 -1.99 5.89
CA LEU A 181 -1.75 -2.01 7.20
C LEU A 181 -1.23 -3.40 7.54
N ILE A 182 -2.08 -4.43 7.47
CA ILE A 182 -1.72 -5.80 7.88
C ILE A 182 -0.60 -6.34 7.01
N ILE A 183 -0.71 -6.19 5.69
CA ILE A 183 0.31 -6.70 4.77
C ILE A 183 1.63 -5.95 4.91
N SER A 184 1.59 -4.65 5.23
CA SER A 184 2.81 -3.85 5.43
C SER A 184 3.55 -4.28 6.68
N ILE A 185 2.85 -4.50 7.80
CA ILE A 185 3.47 -4.96 9.06
C ILE A 185 4.16 -6.31 8.86
N ILE A 186 3.48 -7.26 8.23
CA ILE A 186 4.06 -8.59 7.95
C ILE A 186 5.30 -8.45 7.07
N SER A 187 5.23 -7.60 6.05
CA SER A 187 6.34 -7.36 5.12
C SER A 187 7.54 -6.70 5.80
N ASP A 188 7.33 -5.67 6.62
CA ASP A 188 8.37 -4.98 7.37
C ASP A 188 9.10 -5.95 8.30
N PHE A 189 8.34 -6.80 9.02
CA PHE A 189 8.92 -7.84 9.86
C PHE A 189 9.80 -8.81 9.07
N LEU A 190 9.36 -9.26 7.89
CA LEU A 190 10.15 -10.15 7.04
C LEU A 190 11.40 -9.47 6.48
N ILE A 191 11.33 -8.19 6.12
CA ILE A 191 12.47 -7.43 5.61
C ILE A 191 13.52 -7.23 6.70
N LEU A 192 13.09 -6.86 7.91
CA LEU A 192 13.98 -6.66 9.06
C LEU A 192 14.61 -7.98 9.52
N LYS A 193 13.83 -9.07 9.58
CA LYS A 193 14.35 -10.40 9.93
C LYS A 193 15.41 -10.89 8.93
N ASN A 194 15.26 -10.57 7.65
CA ASN A 194 16.26 -10.91 6.63
C ASN A 194 17.46 -9.95 6.62
N SER A 195 17.42 -8.89 7.43
CA SER A 195 18.52 -7.94 7.57
C SER A 195 19.47 -8.28 8.72
N ASP A 196 19.02 -9.02 9.74
CA ASP A 196 19.81 -9.54 10.86
C ASP A 196 20.63 -10.79 10.48
#